data_AF-A0AAR5P665-F1
#
_entry.id   AF-A0AAR5P665-F1
#
_cell.length_a   1.000
_cell.length_b   1.000
_cell.length_c   1.000
_cell.angle_alpha   90.00
_cell.angle_beta   90.00
_cell.angle_gamma   90.00
#
_symmetry.space_group_name_H-M   'P 1'
#
loop_
_entity.id
_entity.type
_entity.pdbx_description
1 polymer ?
#
loop_
_entity_poly.entity_id
_entity_poly.type
_entity_poly.pdbx_seq_one_letter_code
_entity_poly.pdbx_strand_id
1 'polypeptide(L)'
;MMKTPEIGKYYGAYLNYLVEELGVNPEDIHLAGHSLGAHISGFAAREVKSGKIGRITGLDPALPGFDIGLVSSGTLSSSDADFVDVIHTCAGFLGYKLPIGHADFYPNGGGPPQPGCSVLKFMEACSHGRSWKIFANSLMKKDPYLARKCSSLGDVFTREPCAGDSVPIGDSTPSRTRGIFYSAIDEVEVLNADDENKI
;
A
#
# COMPACT_ATOMS: atom_id res chain seq x y z
N MET A 1 5.39 23.77 1.68
CA MET A 1 5.82 23.18 0.38
C MET A 1 6.04 21.69 0.61
N MET A 2 5.43 20.82 -0.18
CA MET A 2 5.54 19.37 -0.01
C MET A 2 6.94 18.91 -0.45
N LYS A 3 7.72 18.30 0.45
CA LYS A 3 9.09 17.83 0.17
C LYS A 3 9.16 16.40 -0.40
N THR A 4 8.02 15.78 -0.67
CA THR A 4 7.93 14.38 -1.10
C THR A 4 8.75 14.08 -2.37
N PRO A 5 8.73 14.90 -3.45
CA PRO A 5 9.58 14.63 -4.61
C PRO A 5 11.07 14.79 -4.31
N GLU A 6 11.45 15.76 -3.48
CA GLU A 6 12.84 16.00 -3.09
C GLU A 6 13.40 14.82 -2.29
N ILE A 7 12.65 14.32 -1.31
CA ILE A 7 13.01 13.13 -0.54
C ILE A 7 13.08 11.89 -1.45
N GLY A 8 12.14 11.76 -2.39
CA GLY A 8 12.16 10.72 -3.42
C GLY A 8 13.47 10.70 -4.22
N LYS A 9 13.96 11.88 -4.63
CA LYS A 9 15.26 12.02 -5.33
C LYS A 9 16.44 11.55 -4.49
N TYR A 10 16.51 11.96 -3.23
CA TYR A 10 17.57 11.52 -2.32
C TYR A 10 17.54 10.00 -2.11
N TYR A 11 16.35 9.44 -1.92
CA TYR A 11 16.21 8.00 -1.75
C TYR A 11 16.54 7.24 -3.05
N GLY A 12 16.11 7.75 -4.20
CA GLY A 12 16.43 7.20 -5.51
C GLY A 12 17.93 7.22 -5.83
N ALA A 13 18.67 8.24 -5.40
CA ALA A 13 20.13 8.26 -5.51
C ALA A 13 20.78 7.11 -4.72
N TYR A 14 20.26 6.79 -3.54
CA TYR A 14 20.72 5.64 -2.76
C TYR A 14 20.36 4.31 -3.44
N LEU A 15 19.15 4.18 -4.02
CA LEU A 15 18.78 2.98 -4.79
C LEU A 15 19.70 2.77 -6.00
N ASN A 16 20.04 3.84 -6.74
CA ASN A 16 21.02 3.75 -7.82
C ASN A 16 22.39 3.29 -7.31
N TYR A 17 22.85 3.77 -6.16
CA TYR A 17 24.10 3.29 -5.56
C TYR A 17 24.05 1.78 -5.26
N LEU A 18 22.94 1.27 -4.71
CA LEU A 18 22.79 -0.18 -4.48
C LEU A 18 22.85 -0.98 -5.79
N VAL A 19 22.21 -0.50 -6.85
CA VAL A 19 22.11 -1.22 -8.13
C VAL A 19 23.41 -1.10 -8.93
N GLU A 20 23.92 0.11 -9.14
CA GLU A 20 25.03 0.40 -10.03
C GLU A 20 26.39 0.06 -9.40
N GLU A 21 26.56 0.33 -8.10
CA GLU A 21 27.87 0.17 -7.43
C GLU A 21 27.98 -1.13 -6.64
N LEU A 22 26.88 -1.60 -6.03
CA LEU A 22 26.88 -2.85 -5.25
C LEU A 22 26.33 -4.05 -6.02
N GLY A 23 25.83 -3.85 -7.24
CA GLY A 23 25.34 -4.92 -8.10
C GLY A 23 24.08 -5.60 -7.58
N VAL A 24 23.28 -4.92 -6.73
CA VAL A 24 21.98 -5.42 -6.29
C VAL A 24 21.04 -5.46 -7.50
N ASN A 25 20.41 -6.61 -7.76
CA ASN A 25 19.40 -6.67 -8.81
C ASN A 25 18.20 -5.83 -8.38
N PRO A 26 17.72 -4.90 -9.20
CA PRO A 26 16.60 -4.04 -8.83
C PRO A 26 15.29 -4.83 -8.64
N GLU A 27 15.16 -6.00 -9.28
CA GLU A 27 14.05 -6.94 -9.11
C GLU A 27 13.98 -7.52 -7.68
N ASP A 28 15.10 -7.56 -6.95
CA ASP A 28 15.16 -8.03 -5.56
C ASP A 28 14.79 -6.94 -4.54
N ILE A 29 14.50 -5.71 -5.00
CA ILE A 29 14.17 -4.57 -4.14
C ILE A 29 12.65 -4.46 -3.95
N HIS A 30 12.22 -4.40 -2.69
CA HIS A 30 10.84 -4.12 -2.28
C HIS A 30 10.78 -2.87 -1.40
N LEU A 31 10.06 -1.84 -1.87
CA LEU A 31 9.80 -0.61 -1.12
C LEU A 31 8.42 -0.66 -0.48
N ALA A 32 8.30 -0.49 0.83
CA ALA A 32 7.01 -0.31 1.51
C ALA A 32 6.90 1.10 2.08
N GLY A 33 5.86 1.85 1.67
CA GLY A 33 5.71 3.26 2.04
C GLY A 33 4.32 3.56 2.60
N HIS A 34 4.24 4.16 3.79
CA HIS A 34 2.99 4.60 4.41
C HIS A 34 2.71 6.07 4.14
N SER A 35 1.45 6.44 3.87
CA SER A 35 1.04 7.83 3.70
C SER A 35 1.85 8.55 2.60
N LEU A 36 2.51 9.66 2.91
CA LEU A 36 3.45 10.35 2.02
C LEU A 36 4.61 9.45 1.57
N GLY A 37 5.00 8.47 2.41
CA GLY A 37 6.01 7.47 2.12
C GLY A 37 5.69 6.63 0.89
N ALA A 38 4.41 6.34 0.62
CA ALA A 38 4.01 5.61 -0.58
C ALA A 38 4.41 6.35 -1.87
N HIS A 39 4.22 7.67 -1.88
CA HIS A 39 4.62 8.52 -3.01
C HIS A 39 6.14 8.69 -3.07
N ILE A 40 6.81 8.80 -1.92
CA ILE A 40 8.28 8.81 -1.86
C ILE A 40 8.86 7.53 -2.47
N SER A 41 8.28 6.35 -2.20
CA SER A 41 8.69 5.09 -2.81
C SER A 41 8.55 5.12 -4.34
N GLY A 42 7.41 5.60 -4.85
CA GLY A 42 7.20 5.76 -6.29
C GLY A 42 8.19 6.74 -6.93
N PHE A 43 8.43 7.88 -6.29
CA PHE A 43 9.42 8.85 -6.76
C PHE A 43 10.84 8.30 -6.74
N ALA A 44 11.23 7.58 -5.69
CA ALA A 44 12.54 6.96 -5.60
C ALA A 44 12.77 5.90 -6.67
N ALA A 45 11.76 5.05 -6.93
CA ALA A 45 11.84 4.00 -7.94
C ALA A 45 12.02 4.57 -9.37
N ARG A 46 11.43 5.73 -9.67
CA ARG A 46 11.58 6.41 -10.97
C ARG A 46 12.98 6.95 -11.24
N GLU A 47 13.78 7.16 -10.19
CA GLU A 47 15.16 7.61 -10.34
C GLU A 47 16.11 6.45 -10.68
N VAL A 48 15.69 5.19 -10.49
CA VAL A 48 16.52 4.01 -10.79
C VAL A 48 16.75 3.91 -12.30
N LYS A 49 18.02 3.98 -12.72
CA LYS A 49 18.39 4.07 -14.15
C LYS A 49 18.57 2.70 -14.82
N SER A 50 19.00 1.72 -14.05
CA SER A 50 19.38 0.40 -14.54
C SER A 50 18.39 -0.66 -14.04
N GLY A 51 17.49 -1.07 -14.92
CA GLY A 51 16.42 -2.02 -14.59
C GLY A 51 15.23 -1.36 -13.87
N LYS A 52 14.37 -2.18 -13.27
CA LYS A 52 13.14 -1.72 -12.61
C LYS A 52 13.03 -2.33 -11.22
N ILE A 53 12.54 -1.55 -10.25
CA ILE A 53 12.29 -2.04 -8.89
C ILE A 53 11.27 -3.17 -8.95
N GLY A 54 11.55 -4.27 -8.25
CA GLY A 54 10.69 -5.45 -8.25
C GLY A 54 9.30 -5.19 -7.65
N ARG A 55 9.24 -4.53 -6.49
CA ARG A 55 7.95 -4.27 -5.82
C ARG A 55 7.87 -2.95 -5.07
N ILE A 56 6.70 -2.31 -5.13
CA ILE A 56 6.31 -1.23 -4.22
C ILE A 56 4.98 -1.59 -3.55
N THR A 57 4.93 -1.52 -2.22
CA THR A 57 3.68 -1.61 -1.46
C THR A 57 3.29 -0.24 -0.91
N GLY A 58 2.17 0.31 -1.39
CA GLY A 58 1.58 1.56 -0.91
C GLY A 58 0.63 1.32 0.27
N LEU A 59 0.98 1.80 1.46
CA LEU A 59 0.20 1.63 2.68
C LEU A 59 -0.61 2.91 2.93
N ASP A 60 -1.86 2.91 2.50
CA ASP A 60 -2.80 4.04 2.51
C ASP A 60 -2.14 5.35 1.99
N PRO A 61 -1.78 5.43 0.70
CA PRO A 61 -1.06 6.57 0.11
C PRO A 61 -1.76 7.90 0.41
N ALA A 62 -1.03 8.97 0.69
CA ALA A 62 -1.65 10.24 1.12
C ALA A 62 -2.51 10.91 0.04
N LEU A 63 -3.69 11.41 0.43
CA LEU A 63 -4.58 12.20 -0.44
C LEU A 63 -4.16 13.67 -0.58
N PRO A 64 -3.96 14.45 0.52
CA PRO A 64 -3.95 15.91 0.44
C PRO A 64 -2.85 16.46 -0.47
N GLY A 65 -3.26 17.16 -1.53
CA GLY A 65 -2.38 17.81 -2.50
C GLY A 65 -1.93 16.90 -3.65
N PHE A 66 -2.15 15.58 -3.55
CA PHE A 66 -1.98 14.64 -4.65
C PHE A 66 -3.27 14.50 -5.49
N ASP A 67 -4.42 14.65 -4.85
CA ASP A 67 -5.76 14.62 -5.46
C ASP A 67 -6.04 15.80 -6.39
N ILE A 68 -5.50 16.96 -6.04
CA ILE A 68 -5.66 18.21 -6.81
C ILE A 68 -4.42 18.54 -7.68
N GLY A 69 -3.49 17.59 -7.84
CA GLY A 69 -2.34 17.75 -8.73
C GLY A 69 -1.34 18.84 -8.31
N LEU A 70 -1.30 19.21 -7.02
CA LEU A 70 -0.29 20.17 -6.52
C LEU A 70 1.14 19.60 -6.55
N VAL A 71 1.27 18.28 -6.69
CA VAL A 71 2.55 17.59 -6.89
C VAL A 71 2.70 17.26 -8.37
N SER A 72 3.51 18.04 -9.08
CA SER A 72 3.73 17.88 -10.53
C SER A 72 4.36 16.54 -10.93
N SER A 73 5.05 15.88 -10.00
CA SER A 73 5.61 14.54 -10.18
C SER A 73 4.53 13.44 -10.16
N GLY A 74 3.26 13.77 -9.93
CA GLY A 74 2.15 12.81 -9.88
C GLY A 74 2.09 12.04 -8.57
N THR A 75 1.33 10.93 -8.57
CA THR A 75 1.15 10.02 -7.43
C THR A 75 2.03 8.79 -7.56
N LEU A 76 1.97 7.88 -6.60
CA LEU A 76 2.41 6.50 -6.81
C LEU A 76 1.59 5.94 -8.00
N SER A 77 2.22 5.11 -8.82
CA SER A 77 1.62 4.53 -10.03
C SER A 77 2.09 3.09 -10.21
N SER A 78 1.25 2.26 -10.84
CA SER A 78 1.61 0.91 -11.29
C SER A 78 2.84 0.87 -12.19
N SER A 79 3.14 1.96 -12.89
CA SER A 79 4.36 2.08 -13.71
C SER A 79 5.66 2.09 -12.91
N ASP A 80 5.63 2.36 -11.61
CA ASP A 80 6.82 2.68 -10.82
C ASP A 80 7.67 1.45 -10.46
N ALA A 81 7.10 0.25 -10.51
CA ALA A 81 7.78 -1.02 -10.26
C ALA A 81 7.20 -2.15 -11.13
N ASP A 82 7.82 -3.33 -11.14
CA ASP A 82 7.26 -4.51 -11.81
C ASP A 82 5.95 -4.97 -11.17
N PHE A 83 5.84 -4.79 -9.86
CA PHE A 83 4.61 -4.97 -9.12
C PHE A 83 4.36 -3.83 -8.13
N VAL A 84 3.11 -3.36 -8.09
CA VAL A 84 2.69 -2.30 -7.17
C VAL A 84 1.39 -2.73 -6.53
N ASP A 85 1.39 -2.95 -5.23
CA ASP A 85 0.18 -3.29 -4.47
C ASP A 85 -0.14 -2.21 -3.45
N VAL A 86 -1.43 -1.89 -3.29
CA VAL A 86 -1.86 -0.76 -2.46
C VAL A 86 -2.93 -1.22 -1.47
N ILE A 87 -2.80 -0.83 -0.20
CA ILE A 87 -3.76 -1.13 0.85
C ILE A 87 -4.44 0.18 1.27
N HIS A 88 -5.70 0.36 0.90
CA HIS A 88 -6.50 1.54 1.22
C HIS A 88 -7.30 1.31 2.50
N THR A 89 -7.08 2.14 3.53
CA THR A 89 -7.78 2.03 4.82
C THR A 89 -8.35 3.34 5.34
N CYS A 90 -8.01 4.47 4.71
CA CYS A 90 -8.60 5.78 4.97
C CYS A 90 -8.93 6.53 3.66
N ALA A 91 -9.34 5.77 2.63
CA ALA A 91 -9.61 6.29 1.29
C ALA A 91 -10.64 7.43 1.28
N GLY A 92 -10.31 8.53 0.63
CA GLY A 92 -11.17 9.71 0.50
C GLY A 92 -11.16 10.65 1.72
N PHE A 93 -10.34 10.37 2.73
CA PHE A 93 -10.12 11.28 3.86
C PHE A 93 -8.64 11.64 4.01
N LEU A 94 -7.81 10.73 4.55
CA LEU A 94 -6.36 10.90 4.58
C LEU A 94 -5.66 10.11 3.46
N GLY A 95 -6.28 9.01 3.02
CA GLY A 95 -5.77 8.11 2.00
C GLY A 95 -6.34 8.41 0.60
N TYR A 96 -5.54 8.15 -0.43
CA TYR A 96 -5.90 8.28 -1.83
C TYR A 96 -7.03 7.30 -2.16
N LYS A 97 -8.06 7.77 -2.87
CA LYS A 97 -9.29 6.99 -3.07
C LYS A 97 -9.23 6.04 -4.24
N LEU A 98 -8.69 6.50 -5.37
CA LEU A 98 -8.70 5.76 -6.62
C LEU A 98 -7.61 4.69 -6.62
N PRO A 99 -7.79 3.60 -7.40
CA PRO A 99 -6.75 2.61 -7.57
C PRO A 99 -5.56 3.23 -8.28
N ILE A 100 -4.36 3.00 -7.74
CA ILE A 100 -3.10 3.52 -8.27
C ILE A 100 -2.02 2.44 -8.38
N GLY A 101 -2.34 1.19 -8.03
CA GLY A 101 -1.46 0.04 -8.16
C GLY A 101 -1.78 -0.86 -9.36
N HIS A 102 -1.06 -1.96 -9.40
CA HIS A 102 -1.43 -3.15 -10.16
C HIS A 102 -2.57 -3.90 -9.44
N ALA A 103 -2.47 -3.99 -8.11
CA ALA A 103 -3.48 -4.58 -7.23
C ALA A 103 -3.84 -3.61 -6.10
N ASP A 104 -5.10 -3.24 -5.99
CA ASP A 104 -5.57 -2.28 -4.98
C ASP A 104 -6.57 -2.96 -4.04
N PHE A 105 -6.23 -3.01 -2.75
CA PHE A 105 -6.97 -3.68 -1.70
C PHE A 105 -7.73 -2.65 -0.87
N TYR A 106 -9.02 -2.90 -0.67
CA TYR A 106 -9.93 -2.05 0.11
C TYR A 106 -10.56 -2.82 1.26
N PRO A 107 -9.80 -3.14 2.32
CA PRO A 107 -10.35 -3.77 3.52
C PRO A 107 -11.53 -2.98 4.09
N ASN A 108 -12.64 -3.67 4.34
CA ASN A 108 -13.89 -3.11 4.86
C ASN A 108 -14.52 -1.99 3.99
N GLY A 109 -14.14 -1.94 2.71
CA GLY A 109 -14.53 -0.89 1.76
C GLY A 109 -13.52 0.27 1.69
N GLY A 110 -12.41 0.17 2.43
CA GLY A 110 -11.23 1.05 2.40
C GLY A 110 -11.40 2.45 2.98
N GLY A 111 -12.62 2.89 3.27
CA GLY A 111 -12.89 4.15 3.97
C GLY A 111 -12.78 4.03 5.50
N PRO A 112 -12.72 5.16 6.21
CA PRO A 112 -12.90 5.20 7.65
C PRO A 112 -14.39 5.20 8.06
N PRO A 113 -14.72 4.78 9.30
CA PRO A 113 -13.82 4.15 10.26
C PRO A 113 -13.56 2.68 9.91
N GLN A 114 -12.31 2.26 10.03
CA GLN A 114 -11.98 0.84 10.06
C GLN A 114 -12.42 0.22 11.40
N PRO A 115 -12.74 -1.09 11.46
CA PRO A 115 -13.06 -1.78 12.71
C PRO A 115 -12.01 -1.52 13.80
N GLY A 116 -12.44 -1.22 15.03
CA GLY A 116 -11.58 -0.85 16.16
C GLY A 116 -11.20 0.65 16.25
N CYS A 117 -11.51 1.46 15.22
CA CYS A 117 -11.27 2.90 15.23
C CYS A 117 -12.53 3.68 15.65
N SER A 118 -12.56 4.18 16.89
CA SER A 118 -13.61 5.08 17.40
C SER A 118 -13.49 6.50 16.83
N VAL A 119 -14.48 7.37 17.08
CA VAL A 119 -14.45 8.78 16.64
C VAL A 119 -13.26 9.57 17.23
N LEU A 120 -12.87 9.29 18.48
CA LEU A 120 -11.64 9.87 19.06
C LEU A 120 -10.39 9.38 18.31
N LYS A 121 -10.32 8.08 18.03
CA LYS A 121 -9.24 7.46 17.25
C LYS A 121 -9.25 7.86 15.76
N PHE A 122 -10.38 8.34 15.23
CA PHE A 122 -10.49 8.88 13.88
C PHE A 122 -9.67 10.17 13.73
N MET A 123 -9.68 11.03 14.74
CA MET A 123 -8.82 12.22 14.80
C MET A 123 -7.33 11.85 14.91
N GLU A 124 -7.02 10.70 15.50
CA GLU A 124 -5.66 10.15 15.62
C GLU A 124 -5.18 9.39 14.38
N ALA A 125 -5.90 9.50 13.25
CA ALA A 125 -5.55 8.81 12.02
C ALA A 125 -5.49 7.26 12.18
N CYS A 126 -6.29 6.68 13.09
CA CYS A 126 -6.32 5.23 13.34
C CYS A 126 -6.60 4.40 12.07
N SER A 127 -7.58 4.82 11.27
CA SER A 127 -7.91 4.13 10.02
C SER A 127 -6.77 4.27 9.00
N HIS A 128 -6.07 5.40 9.00
CA HIS A 128 -4.88 5.62 8.16
C HIS A 128 -3.71 4.71 8.58
N GLY A 129 -3.53 4.48 9.88
CA GLY A 129 -2.54 3.55 10.43
C GLY A 129 -2.93 2.07 10.31
N ARG A 130 -4.14 1.73 9.81
CA ARG A 130 -4.57 0.33 9.68
C ARG A 130 -3.84 -0.40 8.56
N SER A 131 -3.45 0.30 7.48
CA SER A 131 -2.78 -0.28 6.31
C SER A 131 -1.44 -0.93 6.65
N TRP A 132 -0.56 -0.25 7.39
CA TRP A 132 0.72 -0.83 7.77
C TRP A 132 0.56 -1.98 8.78
N LYS A 133 -0.46 -1.96 9.65
CA LYS A 133 -0.75 -3.07 10.57
C LYS A 133 -1.17 -4.33 9.83
N ILE A 134 -1.99 -4.19 8.78
CA ILE A 134 -2.37 -5.31 7.91
C ILE A 134 -1.13 -5.87 7.22
N PHE A 135 -0.27 -5.00 6.68
CA PHE A 135 0.97 -5.41 6.03
C PHE A 135 1.94 -6.09 7.00
N ALA A 136 2.18 -5.52 8.19
CA ALA A 136 3.01 -6.14 9.22
C ALA A 136 2.48 -7.53 9.63
N ASN A 137 1.17 -7.67 9.81
CA ASN A 137 0.56 -8.96 10.10
C ASN A 137 0.73 -9.96 8.96
N SER A 138 0.76 -9.51 7.69
CA SER A 138 1.01 -10.41 6.54
C SER A 138 2.43 -10.98 6.52
N LEU A 139 3.39 -10.33 7.19
CA LEU A 139 4.76 -10.82 7.35
C LEU A 139 4.88 -11.83 8.50
N MET A 140 4.08 -11.65 9.55
CA MET A 140 4.19 -12.43 10.80
C MET A 140 3.22 -13.61 10.88
N LYS A 141 2.01 -13.48 10.33
CA LYS A 141 0.97 -14.51 10.45
C LYS A 141 1.16 -15.60 9.40
N LYS A 142 0.99 -16.86 9.84
CA LYS A 142 0.88 -18.01 8.92
C LYS A 142 -0.40 -18.01 8.09
N ASP A 143 -1.42 -17.26 8.52
CA ASP A 143 -2.71 -17.14 7.82
C ASP A 143 -2.96 -15.68 7.37
N PRO A 144 -2.76 -15.37 6.08
CA PRO A 144 -2.92 -14.02 5.55
C PRO A 144 -4.40 -13.65 5.41
N TYR A 145 -4.73 -12.37 5.58
CA TYR A 145 -6.04 -11.87 5.21
C TYR A 145 -6.28 -12.09 3.71
N LEU A 146 -7.40 -12.72 3.34
CA LEU A 146 -7.76 -12.96 1.95
C LEU A 146 -8.71 -11.87 1.45
N ALA A 147 -8.47 -11.39 0.23
CA ALA A 147 -9.33 -10.44 -0.45
C ALA A 147 -9.85 -11.02 -1.77
N ARG A 148 -11.12 -10.78 -2.07
CA ARG A 148 -11.78 -11.21 -3.31
C ARG A 148 -11.75 -10.11 -4.34
N LYS A 149 -11.48 -10.49 -5.59
CA LYS A 149 -11.51 -9.56 -6.72
C LYS A 149 -12.92 -9.05 -6.99
N CYS A 150 -13.04 -7.74 -7.15
CA CYS A 150 -14.27 -7.02 -7.48
C CYS A 150 -14.25 -6.58 -8.94
N SER A 151 -15.43 -6.33 -9.53
CA SER A 151 -15.54 -5.86 -10.92
C SER A 151 -15.35 -4.35 -11.00
N SER A 152 -15.78 -3.63 -9.97
CA SER A 152 -15.67 -2.17 -9.90
C SER A 152 -15.34 -1.67 -8.50
N LEU A 153 -14.88 -0.42 -8.42
CA LEU A 153 -14.74 0.29 -7.15
C LEU A 153 -16.11 0.59 -6.51
N GLY A 154 -17.19 0.62 -7.32
CA GLY A 154 -18.56 0.69 -6.81
C GLY A 154 -18.88 -0.51 -5.92
N ASP A 155 -18.60 -1.72 -6.41
CA ASP A 155 -18.86 -2.99 -5.70
C ASP A 155 -18.15 -3.03 -4.33
N VAL A 156 -16.91 -2.52 -4.29
CA VAL A 156 -16.12 -2.36 -3.05
C VAL A 156 -16.85 -1.49 -2.04
N PHE A 157 -17.39 -0.35 -2.48
CA PHE A 157 -18.03 0.64 -1.60
C PHE A 157 -19.45 0.24 -1.21
N THR A 158 -20.20 -0.39 -2.11
CA THR A 158 -21.53 -0.94 -1.80
C THR A 158 -21.47 -2.23 -1.00
N ARG A 159 -20.27 -2.81 -0.85
CA ARG A 159 -20.03 -4.11 -0.23
C ARG A 159 -20.85 -5.21 -0.90
N GLU A 160 -21.10 -5.05 -2.19
CA GLU A 160 -21.66 -6.11 -3.00
C GLU A 160 -20.68 -7.30 -3.02
N PRO A 161 -21.19 -8.54 -3.11
CA PRO A 161 -20.33 -9.70 -3.00
C PRO A 161 -19.35 -9.76 -4.18
N CYS A 162 -18.12 -9.33 -3.93
CA CYS A 162 -17.01 -9.54 -4.85
C CYS A 162 -16.82 -11.05 -5.02
N ALA A 163 -17.11 -11.55 -6.22
CA ALA A 163 -17.21 -12.97 -6.52
C ALA A 163 -15.97 -13.54 -7.25
N GLY A 164 -14.95 -12.72 -7.52
CA GLY A 164 -13.73 -13.17 -8.18
C GLY A 164 -12.77 -13.91 -7.25
N ASP A 165 -11.64 -14.33 -7.83
CA ASP A 165 -10.61 -15.09 -7.14
C ASP A 165 -10.12 -14.39 -5.86
N SER A 166 -9.80 -15.20 -4.86
CA SER A 166 -9.22 -14.74 -3.60
C SER A 166 -7.70 -14.72 -3.69
N VAL A 167 -7.09 -13.65 -3.19
CA VAL A 167 -5.63 -13.51 -3.06
C VAL A 167 -5.28 -13.00 -1.66
N PRO A 168 -4.12 -13.38 -1.10
CA PRO A 168 -3.67 -12.80 0.16
C PRO A 168 -3.36 -11.31 0.00
N ILE A 169 -3.61 -10.54 1.06
CA ILE A 169 -3.23 -9.13 1.17
C ILE A 169 -1.84 -9.04 1.80
N GLY A 170 -0.99 -8.14 1.28
CA GLY A 170 0.32 -7.83 1.85
C GLY A 170 1.43 -8.69 1.26
N ASP A 171 2.43 -9.08 2.04
CA ASP A 171 3.69 -9.64 1.53
C ASP A 171 3.50 -10.87 0.63
N SER A 172 2.61 -11.78 1.01
CA SER A 172 2.30 -12.99 0.23
C SER A 172 1.51 -12.74 -1.07
N THR A 173 1.16 -11.50 -1.40
CA THR A 173 0.43 -11.17 -2.65
C THR A 173 1.28 -11.57 -3.88
N PRO A 174 0.77 -12.45 -4.78
CA PRO A 174 1.51 -12.80 -5.99
C PRO A 174 1.76 -11.58 -6.87
N SER A 175 2.98 -11.42 -7.39
CA SER A 175 3.36 -10.26 -8.23
C SER A 175 2.59 -10.13 -9.55
N ARG A 176 1.93 -11.21 -10.00
CA ARG A 176 1.03 -11.22 -11.16
C ARG A 176 -0.38 -10.70 -10.86
N THR A 177 -0.70 -10.40 -9.60
CA THR A 177 -2.06 -10.01 -9.18
C THR A 177 -2.46 -8.69 -9.83
N ARG A 178 -3.67 -8.63 -10.40
CA ARG A 178 -4.20 -7.42 -11.06
C ARG A 178 -5.66 -7.19 -10.72
N GLY A 179 -6.01 -5.95 -10.38
CA GLY A 179 -7.39 -5.50 -10.18
C GLY A 179 -7.65 -4.89 -8.81
N ILE A 180 -8.93 -4.79 -8.47
CA ILE A 180 -9.40 -4.18 -7.23
C ILE A 180 -9.99 -5.29 -6.36
N PHE A 181 -9.69 -5.26 -5.07
CA PHE A 181 -10.00 -6.35 -4.15
C PHE A 181 -10.67 -5.83 -2.88
N TYR A 182 -11.64 -6.59 -2.38
CA TYR A 182 -12.35 -6.34 -1.13
C TYR A 182 -12.07 -7.48 -0.14
N SER A 183 -11.91 -7.13 1.13
CA SER A 183 -11.88 -8.09 2.23
C SER A 183 -12.65 -7.54 3.41
N ALA A 184 -13.48 -8.38 4.02
CA ALA A 184 -14.03 -8.10 5.34
C ALA A 184 -13.01 -8.58 6.37
N ILE A 185 -12.45 -7.66 7.15
CA ILE A 185 -11.48 -7.97 8.20
C ILE A 185 -11.96 -7.39 9.53
N ASP A 186 -11.80 -8.17 10.58
CA ASP A 186 -12.08 -7.72 11.95
C ASP A 186 -11.03 -6.71 12.44
N GLU A 187 -11.13 -6.33 13.71
CA GLU A 187 -10.13 -5.46 14.32
C GLU A 187 -8.72 -6.09 14.21
N VAL A 188 -7.80 -5.30 13.66
CA VAL A 188 -6.41 -5.74 13.47
C VAL A 188 -5.60 -5.40 14.71
N GLU A 189 -5.34 -6.38 15.56
CA GLU A 189 -4.29 -6.31 16.56
C GLU A 189 -2.95 -6.68 15.90
N VAL A 190 -1.90 -5.89 16.17
CA VAL A 190 -0.54 -6.22 15.71
C VAL A 190 -0.05 -7.32 16.64
N LEU A 191 0.34 -8.47 16.08
CA LEU A 191 0.98 -9.50 16.89
C LEU A 191 2.29 -8.95 17.44
N ASN A 192 2.51 -9.07 18.74
CA ASN A 192 3.81 -8.75 19.31
C ASN A 192 4.76 -9.93 19.06
N ALA A 193 6.06 -9.66 18.95
CA ALA A 193 7.07 -10.73 18.81
C ALA A 193 7.01 -11.77 19.94
N ASP A 194 6.44 -11.41 21.10
CA ASP A 194 6.26 -12.30 22.25
C ASP A 194 5.05 -13.26 22.11
N ASP A 195 4.15 -13.03 21.15
CA ASP A 195 2.95 -13.86 20.94
C ASP A 195 3.21 -15.11 20.06
N GLU A 196 4.45 -15.29 19.55
CA GLU A 196 4.84 -16.49 18.78
C GLU A 196 4.76 -17.79 19.60
N ASN A 197 4.67 -17.70 20.93
CA ASN A 197 4.54 -18.85 21.85
C ASN A 197 3.08 -19.20 22.23
N LYS A 198 2.06 -18.63 21.58
CA LYS A 198 0.64 -18.89 21.88
C LYS A 198 -0.14 -19.66 20.81
N ILE A 199 0.54 -20.34 19.88
CA ILE A 199 -0.10 -21.21 18.87
C ILE A 199 0.28 -22.68 19.15
#